data_AF-A4BPJ6-F1
#
_entry.id   AF-A4BPJ6-F1
#
_cell.length_a   1.000
_cell.length_b   1.000
_cell.length_c   1.000
_cell.angle_alpha   90.00
_cell.angle_beta   90.00
_cell.angle_gamma   90.00
#
_symmetry.space_group_name_H-M   'P 1'
#
loop_
_entity.id
_entity.type
_entity.pdbx_description
1 polymer ?
#
loop_
_entity_poly.entity_id
_entity_poly.type
_entity_poly.pdbx_seq_one_letter_code
_entity_poly.pdbx_strand_id
1 'polypeptide(L)'
;MARARMVEVDYYSFRQLFREAVACGGRVEKRDTQRWNAYVKQHKINEVGATTIARTRFDAPTPVIIDLGRERDGLYFYSDLEEGCLRLVFED
;
A
#
# COMPACT_ATOMS: atom_id res chain seq x y z
N MET A 1 20.41 2.71 -6.85
CA MET A 1 19.12 1.98 -6.95
C MET A 1 18.28 2.50 -5.82
N ALA A 2 17.12 3.12 -6.11
CA ALA A 2 16.25 3.66 -5.07
C ALA A 2 15.92 2.56 -4.05
N ARG A 3 16.18 2.81 -2.77
CA ARG A 3 15.96 1.83 -1.71
C ARG A 3 14.50 1.90 -1.30
N ALA A 4 13.75 0.83 -1.58
CA ALA A 4 12.39 0.71 -1.10
C ALA A 4 12.39 0.36 0.40
N ARG A 5 11.56 1.06 1.20
CA ARG A 5 11.37 0.76 2.63
C ARG A 5 9.90 0.84 3.02
N MET A 6 9.53 0.08 4.06
CA MET A 6 8.24 0.24 4.72
C MET A 6 8.34 1.31 5.79
N VAL A 7 7.42 2.27 5.76
CA VAL A 7 7.27 3.28 6.81
C VAL A 7 5.89 3.17 7.43
N GLU A 8 5.82 3.34 8.74
CA GLU A 8 4.55 3.44 9.45
C GLU A 8 3.86 4.76 9.10
N VAL A 9 2.56 4.69 8.87
CA VAL A 9 1.72 5.84 8.63
C VAL A 9 0.55 5.80 9.60
N ASP A 10 0.08 6.97 10.02
CA ASP A 10 -1.07 7.07 10.91
C ASP A 10 -2.28 6.36 10.30
N TYR A 11 -2.81 5.38 11.03
CA TYR A 11 -3.87 4.51 10.55
C TYR A 11 -5.15 5.28 10.24
N TYR A 12 -5.55 6.24 11.08
CA TYR A 12 -6.78 7.00 10.84
C TYR A 12 -6.66 7.95 9.64
N SER A 13 -5.49 8.54 9.43
CA SER A 13 -5.16 9.31 8.23
C SER A 13 -5.19 8.43 6.98
N PHE A 14 -4.65 7.21 7.04
CA PHE A 14 -4.78 6.23 5.98
C PHE A 14 -6.26 5.86 5.73
N ARG A 15 -7.07 5.65 6.76
CA ARG A 15 -8.51 5.33 6.60
C ARG A 15 -9.27 6.44 5.89
N GLN A 16 -8.92 7.71 6.11
CA GLN A 16 -9.49 8.83 5.36
C GLN A 16 -9.10 8.76 3.88
N LEU A 17 -7.82 8.56 3.59
CA LEU A 17 -7.30 8.40 2.22
C LEU A 17 -7.93 7.19 1.51
N PHE A 18 -8.07 6.07 2.22
CA PHE A 18 -8.67 4.85 1.69
C PHE A 18 -10.14 5.07 1.30
N ARG A 19 -10.91 5.78 2.12
CA ARG A 19 -12.30 6.14 1.78
C ARG A 19 -12.38 7.02 0.54
N GLU A 20 -11.48 7.99 0.42
CA GLU A 20 -11.37 8.84 -0.78
C GLU A 20 -11.02 7.99 -2.02
N ALA A 21 -10.05 7.08 -1.90
CA ALA A 21 -9.66 6.17 -2.97
C ALA A 21 -10.81 5.26 -3.42
N VAL A 22 -11.64 4.77 -2.50
CA VAL A 22 -12.86 4.03 -2.84
C VAL A 22 -13.83 4.93 -3.61
N ALA A 23 -14.09 6.14 -3.13
CA ALA A 23 -15.05 7.05 -3.74
C ALA A 23 -14.65 7.48 -5.17
N CYS A 24 -13.34 7.63 -5.41
CA CYS A 24 -12.79 8.06 -6.71
C CYS A 24 -12.35 6.89 -7.61
N GLY A 25 -12.53 5.64 -7.20
CA GLY A 25 -12.08 4.46 -7.96
C GLY A 25 -10.55 4.24 -7.96
N GLY A 26 -9.80 5.00 -7.15
CA GLY A 26 -8.35 4.88 -6.97
C GLY A 26 -7.92 3.74 -6.02
N ARG A 27 -8.87 3.02 -5.41
CA ARG A 27 -8.55 1.81 -4.63
C ARG A 27 -8.31 0.63 -5.59
N VAL A 28 -7.10 0.07 -5.54
CA VAL A 28 -6.75 -1.14 -6.28
C VAL A 28 -6.47 -2.27 -5.30
N GLU A 29 -7.31 -3.30 -5.34
CA GLU A 29 -7.18 -4.50 -4.50
C GLU A 29 -6.42 -5.58 -5.25
N LYS A 30 -5.79 -6.52 -4.54
CA LYS A 30 -5.02 -7.61 -5.16
C LYS A 30 -5.84 -8.51 -6.10
N ARG A 31 -7.16 -8.55 -5.91
CA ARG A 31 -8.11 -9.24 -6.82
C ARG A 31 -8.29 -8.54 -8.17
N ASP A 32 -8.00 -7.24 -8.25
CA ASP A 32 -7.97 -6.48 -9.51
C ASP A 32 -6.61 -6.73 -10.18
N THR A 33 -6.44 -7.95 -10.68
CA THR A 33 -5.15 -8.46 -11.15
C THR A 33 -4.55 -7.59 -12.25
N GLN A 34 -5.37 -6.99 -13.11
CA GLN A 34 -4.90 -6.13 -14.20
C GLN A 34 -4.29 -4.83 -13.65
N ARG A 35 -5.04 -4.05 -12.87
CA ARG A 35 -4.55 -2.76 -12.34
C ARG A 35 -3.43 -2.97 -11.33
N TRP A 36 -3.54 -4.01 -10.52
CA TRP A 36 -2.51 -4.39 -9.55
C TRP A 36 -1.17 -4.70 -10.22
N ASN A 37 -1.16 -5.60 -11.20
CA ASN A 37 0.07 -6.00 -11.88
C ASN A 37 0.67 -4.85 -12.69
N ALA A 38 -0.17 -4.00 -13.30
CA ALA A 38 0.30 -2.81 -14.01
C ALA A 38 1.07 -1.87 -13.07
N TYR A 39 0.51 -1.58 -11.90
CA TYR A 39 1.13 -0.72 -10.89
C TYR A 39 2.44 -1.33 -10.35
N VAL A 40 2.42 -2.60 -9.94
CA VAL A 40 3.61 -3.29 -9.42
C VAL A 40 4.76 -3.27 -10.44
N LYS A 41 4.45 -3.51 -11.72
CA LYS A 41 5.43 -3.48 -12.80
C LYS A 41 5.96 -2.07 -13.06
N GLN A 42 5.09 -1.08 -13.15
CA GLN A 42 5.46 0.31 -13.39
C GLN A 42 6.38 0.85 -12.30
N HIS A 43 6.09 0.54 -11.04
CA HIS A 43 6.83 1.00 -9.88
C HIS A 43 7.96 0.05 -9.44
N LYS A 44 8.21 -1.04 -10.18
CA LYS A 44 9.24 -2.06 -9.89
C LYS A 44 9.18 -2.58 -8.45
N ILE A 45 7.97 -2.81 -7.96
CA ILE A 45 7.73 -3.22 -6.57
C ILE A 45 8.10 -4.70 -6.38
N ASN A 46 8.94 -4.98 -5.37
CA ASN A 46 9.13 -6.35 -4.87
C ASN A 46 8.01 -6.68 -3.87
N GLU A 47 6.89 -7.19 -4.38
CA GLU A 47 5.70 -7.48 -3.57
C GLU A 47 5.97 -8.54 -2.49
N VAL A 48 6.77 -9.55 -2.80
CA VAL A 48 7.10 -10.63 -1.85
C VAL A 48 7.86 -10.06 -0.66
N GLY A 49 8.91 -9.26 -0.92
CA GLY A 49 9.68 -8.61 0.14
C GLY A 49 8.82 -7.65 0.97
N ALA A 50 8.00 -6.84 0.29
CA ALA A 50 7.06 -5.91 0.94
C ALA A 50 6.08 -6.64 1.87
N THR A 51 5.49 -7.73 1.40
CA THR A 51 4.54 -8.55 2.18
C THR A 51 5.22 -9.21 3.37
N THR A 52 6.44 -9.73 3.20
CA THR A 52 7.21 -10.33 4.30
C THR A 52 7.48 -9.30 5.40
N ILE A 53 7.89 -8.08 5.05
CA ILE A 53 8.11 -7.02 6.05
C ILE A 53 6.79 -6.62 6.72
N ALA A 54 5.69 -6.50 5.99
CA ALA A 54 4.39 -6.20 6.60
C ALA A 54 3.96 -7.26 7.61
N ARG A 55 4.23 -8.55 7.32
CA ARG A 55 3.94 -9.67 8.22
C ARG A 55 4.81 -9.76 9.46
N THR A 56 5.93 -9.03 9.53
CA THR A 56 6.68 -8.91 10.80
C THR A 56 6.03 -7.91 11.76
N ARG A 57 5.13 -7.05 11.24
CA ARG A 57 4.47 -6.00 12.01
C ARG A 57 3.01 -6.32 12.31
N PHE A 58 2.34 -6.99 11.37
CA PHE A 58 0.92 -7.34 11.43
C PHE A 58 0.71 -8.84 11.24
N ASP A 59 -0.25 -9.42 11.95
CA ASP A 59 -0.54 -10.87 11.84
C ASP A 59 -1.10 -11.23 10.45
N ALA A 60 -2.09 -10.45 9.99
CA ALA A 60 -2.76 -10.66 8.70
C ALA A 60 -2.92 -9.33 7.92
N PRO A 61 -1.84 -8.72 7.43
CA PRO A 61 -1.91 -7.45 6.73
C PRO A 61 -2.66 -7.57 5.40
N THR A 62 -3.57 -6.63 5.16
CA THR A 62 -4.29 -6.49 3.89
C THR A 62 -3.52 -5.53 2.97
N PRO A 63 -3.04 -6.00 1.80
CA PRO A 63 -2.37 -5.14 0.85
C PRO A 63 -3.40 -4.37 0.00
N VAL A 64 -3.15 -3.09 -0.23
CA VAL A 64 -3.96 -2.24 -1.12
C VAL A 64 -3.09 -1.19 -1.79
N ILE A 65 -3.37 -0.87 -3.04
CA ILE A 65 -2.76 0.27 -3.73
C ILE A 65 -3.76 1.42 -3.74
N ILE A 66 -3.25 2.61 -3.40
CA ILE A 66 -3.95 3.88 -3.58
C ILE A 66 -3.33 4.55 -4.81
N ASP A 67 -4.17 4.83 -5.81
CA ASP A 67 -3.79 5.41 -7.10
C ASP A 67 -4.78 6.52 -7.46
N LEU A 68 -4.58 7.70 -6.87
CA LEU A 68 -5.38 8.92 -7.05
C LEU A 68 -4.69 9.98 -7.90
N GLY A 69 -3.48 9.70 -8.41
CA GLY A 69 -2.59 10.66 -9.07
C GLY A 69 -1.96 11.68 -8.11
N ARG A 70 -1.72 11.32 -6.85
CA ARG A 70 -1.29 12.24 -5.78
C ARG A 70 -0.05 11.76 -5.04
N GLU A 71 0.57 12.66 -4.27
CA GLU A 71 1.79 12.39 -3.50
C GLU A 71 1.63 11.23 -2.49
N ARG A 72 0.43 11.02 -1.95
CA ARG A 72 0.15 9.95 -0.99
C ARG A 72 -0.17 8.60 -1.64
N ASP A 73 -0.07 8.48 -2.95
CA ASP A 73 -0.31 7.21 -3.64
C ASP A 73 0.79 6.20 -3.33
N GLY A 74 0.46 4.91 -3.43
CA GLY A 74 1.42 3.88 -3.07
C GLY A 74 0.78 2.54 -2.76
N LEU A 75 1.66 1.57 -2.55
CA LEU A 75 1.31 0.30 -1.95
C LEU A 75 1.29 0.46 -0.42
N TYR A 76 0.15 0.12 0.16
CA TYR A 76 -0.11 0.10 1.60
C TYR A 76 -0.39 -1.32 2.08
N PHE A 77 -0.07 -1.57 3.34
CA PHE A 77 -0.44 -2.76 4.09
C PHE A 77 -1.10 -2.30 5.39
N TYR A 78 -2.34 -2.68 5.63
CA TYR A 78 -3.07 -2.26 6.83
C TYR A 78 -3.64 -3.47 7.58
N SER A 79 -3.84 -3.30 8.88
CA SER A 79 -4.55 -4.26 9.74
C SER A 79 -5.63 -3.50 10.49
N ASP A 80 -6.89 -3.89 10.29
CA ASP A 80 -8.02 -3.33 11.03
C ASP A 80 -8.07 -3.87 12.47
N LEU A 81 -7.49 -5.06 12.73
CA LEU A 81 -7.40 -5.65 14.07
C LEU A 81 -6.38 -4.91 14.95
N GLU A 82 -5.25 -4.54 14.36
CA GLU A 82 -4.12 -3.91 15.06
C GLU A 82 -4.13 -2.38 14.90
N GLU A 83 -5.13 -1.84 14.21
CA GLU A 83 -5.28 -0.41 13.87
C GLU A 83 -3.97 0.22 13.35
N GLY A 84 -3.28 -0.51 12.46
CA GLY A 84 -1.95 -0.14 11.98
C GLY A 84 -1.87 -0.08 10.45
N CYS A 85 -0.94 0.74 9.95
CA CYS A 85 -0.69 0.85 8.51
C CYS A 85 0.78 1.10 8.19
N LEU A 86 1.26 0.41 7.15
CA LEU A 86 2.56 0.60 6.53
C LEU A 86 2.38 1.06 5.08
N ARG A 87 3.27 1.95 4.63
CA ARG A 87 3.38 2.39 3.25
C ARG A 87 4.75 2.03 2.70
N LEU A 88 4.80 1.51 1.49
CA LEU A 88 6.04 1.35 0.74
C LEU A 88 6.45 2.72 0.16
N VAL A 89 7.65 3.18 0.51
CA VAL A 89 8.25 4.42 -0.03
C VAL A 89 9.59 4.12 -0.67
N PHE A 90 9.95 4.89 -1.69
CA PHE A 90 11.22 4.80 -2.39
C PHE A 90 12.07 6.01 -2.01
N GLU A 91 13.26 5.79 -1.48
CA GLU A 91 14.27 6.84 -1.28
C GLU A 91 15.16 6.92 -2.53
N ASP A 92 15.43 8.14 -3.00
CA ASP A 92 16.32 8.41 -4.15
C ASP A 92 17.79 8.15 -3.79
#